data_AF-A0A9C9X3V3-F1
#
_entry.id   AF-A0A9C9X3V3-F1
#
_cell.length_a   1.000
_cell.length_b   1.000
_cell.length_c   1.000
_cell.angle_alpha   90.00
_cell.angle_beta   90.00
_cell.angle_gamma   90.00
#
_symmetry.space_group_name_H-M   'P 1'
#
loop_
_entity.id
_entity.type
_entity.pdbx_description
1 polymer ?
#
loop_
_entity_poly.entity_id
_entity_poly.type
_entity_poly.pdbx_seq_one_letter_code
_entity_poly.pdbx_strand_id
1 'polypeptide(L)'
;MRIVILQLVAAVHSVEVQLDYLKSLSAENKKLRKKILDLSITKQRLQEVLIENVRLRRMLQYKRESKYRLIVGNVIGFGQERTVRSLILNVGTKDGIKKNMPVVTDAGLVGKILYSASHQSAVQILMDRNAMVSARLQMSRQVGVIGWSGNFWLDLNYIPKDVPVEPGEQVLTSGLSQIYPPGIKIGVVGEVKADEYELFQQIRVKNAVDFNNLEEVFVMVTPDSVRTRGVVSE
;
A
#
# COMPACT_ATOMS: atom_id res chain seq x y z
N MET A 1 -2.26 81.23 23.92
CA MET A 1 -3.20 80.27 24.57
C MET A 1 -4.10 79.55 23.55
N ARG A 2 -4.82 80.25 22.65
CA ARG A 2 -5.77 79.64 21.69
C ARG A 2 -5.15 78.67 20.66
N ILE A 3 -3.93 78.95 20.17
CA ILE A 3 -3.20 78.10 19.20
C ILE A 3 -2.78 76.77 19.83
N VAL A 4 -2.30 76.80 21.09
CA VAL A 4 -1.87 75.61 21.82
C VAL A 4 -3.04 74.66 22.07
N ILE A 5 -4.22 75.20 22.40
CA ILE A 5 -5.45 74.40 22.60
C ILE A 5 -5.88 73.73 21.29
N LEU A 6 -5.84 74.45 20.15
CA LEU A 6 -6.17 73.88 18.84
C LEU A 6 -5.21 72.75 18.43
N GLN A 7 -3.92 72.92 18.67
CA GLN A 7 -2.92 71.87 18.39
C GLN A 7 -3.14 70.62 19.28
N LEU A 8 -3.52 70.81 20.54
CA LEU A 8 -3.82 69.72 21.47
C LEU A 8 -5.07 68.94 21.06
N VAL A 9 -6.14 69.64 20.66
CA VAL A 9 -7.37 69.02 20.17
C VAL A 9 -7.12 68.24 18.87
N ALA A 10 -6.36 68.81 17.94
CA ALA A 10 -5.98 68.13 16.71
C ALA A 10 -5.13 66.87 16.98
N ALA A 11 -4.21 66.94 17.95
CA ALA A 11 -3.41 65.79 18.36
C ALA A 11 -4.28 64.68 18.94
N VAL A 12 -5.22 64.98 19.84
CA VAL A 12 -6.15 63.99 20.40
C VAL A 12 -7.00 63.35 19.30
N HIS A 13 -7.57 64.14 18.40
CA HIS A 13 -8.36 63.61 17.28
C HIS A 13 -7.53 62.73 16.35
N SER A 14 -6.26 63.09 16.10
CA SER A 14 -5.35 62.26 15.30
C SER A 14 -5.04 60.91 15.95
N VAL A 15 -4.95 60.86 17.29
CA VAL A 15 -4.73 59.63 18.06
C VAL A 15 -5.98 58.74 18.05
N GLU A 16 -7.18 59.32 18.14
CA GLU A 16 -8.44 58.57 18.01
C GLU A 16 -8.57 57.90 16.64
N VAL A 17 -8.31 58.65 15.56
CA VAL A 17 -8.32 58.11 14.19
C VAL A 17 -7.30 56.99 14.03
N GLN A 18 -6.10 57.14 14.59
CA GLN A 18 -5.09 56.08 14.59
C GLN A 18 -5.51 54.84 15.39
N LEU A 19 -6.17 55.02 16.53
CA LEU A 19 -6.65 53.93 17.37
C LEU A 19 -7.77 53.14 16.67
N ASP A 20 -8.69 53.83 16.01
CA ASP A 20 -9.75 53.20 15.23
C ASP A 20 -9.21 52.50 13.98
N TYR A 21 -8.22 53.09 13.31
CA TYR A 21 -7.48 52.43 12.24
C TYR A 21 -6.79 51.15 12.73
N LEU A 22 -6.09 51.18 13.87
CA LEU A 22 -5.45 49.99 14.45
C LEU A 22 -6.47 48.90 14.84
N LYS A 23 -7.63 49.29 15.40
CA LYS A 23 -8.72 48.34 15.68
C LYS A 23 -9.24 47.70 14.39
N SER A 24 -9.46 48.49 13.33
CA SER A 24 -9.92 47.99 12.04
C SER A 24 -8.91 47.04 11.40
N LEU A 25 -7.61 47.39 11.44
CA LEU A 25 -6.51 46.58 10.93
C LEU A 25 -6.35 45.28 11.73
N SER A 26 -6.53 45.33 13.04
CA SER A 26 -6.52 44.15 13.91
C SER A 26 -7.71 43.22 13.61
N ALA A 27 -8.91 43.78 13.42
CA ALA A 27 -10.10 43.03 13.05
C ALA A 27 -9.95 42.38 11.66
N GLU A 28 -9.40 43.11 10.68
CA GLU A 28 -9.10 42.61 9.35
C GLU A 28 -8.06 41.50 9.39
N ASN A 29 -6.96 41.68 10.13
CA ASN A 29 -5.96 40.63 10.34
C ASN A 29 -6.57 39.37 10.96
N LYS A 30 -7.44 39.51 11.95
CA LYS A 30 -8.15 38.36 12.55
C LYS A 30 -9.04 37.64 11.53
N LYS A 31 -9.77 38.40 10.70
CA LYS A 31 -10.61 37.84 9.62
C LYS A 31 -9.78 37.14 8.54
N LEU A 32 -8.66 37.74 8.12
CA LEU A 32 -7.74 37.16 7.15
C LEU A 32 -7.10 35.88 7.69
N ARG A 33 -6.64 35.86 8.95
CA ARG A 33 -6.10 34.65 9.60
C ARG A 33 -7.13 33.53 9.66
N LYS A 34 -8.39 33.84 10.01
CA LYS A 34 -9.48 32.85 9.98
C LYS A 34 -9.70 32.30 8.57
N LYS A 35 -9.75 33.17 7.56
CA LYS A 35 -9.92 32.75 6.16
C LYS A 35 -8.76 31.88 5.68
N ILE A 36 -7.51 32.20 6.04
CA ILE A 36 -6.33 31.39 5.72
C ILE A 36 -6.44 30.00 6.36
N LEU A 37 -6.86 29.92 7.63
CA LEU A 37 -7.09 28.65 8.31
C LEU A 37 -8.17 27.82 7.59
N ASP A 38 -9.32 28.42 7.31
CA ASP A 38 -10.45 27.76 6.64
C ASP A 38 -10.07 27.25 5.25
N LEU A 39 -9.35 28.06 4.47
CA LEU A 39 -8.83 27.69 3.15
C LEU A 39 -7.78 26.58 3.25
N SER A 40 -6.93 26.60 4.27
CA SER A 40 -5.90 25.57 4.47
C SER A 40 -6.52 24.21 4.80
N ILE A 41 -7.52 24.18 5.67
CA ILE A 41 -8.30 22.96 5.99
C ILE A 41 -9.02 22.43 4.75
N THR A 42 -9.66 23.33 3.99
CA THR A 42 -10.37 22.94 2.76
C THR A 42 -9.41 22.38 1.72
N LYS A 43 -8.24 23.00 1.54
CA LYS A 43 -7.19 22.52 0.63
C LYS A 43 -6.73 21.12 1.02
N GLN A 44 -6.48 20.86 2.30
CA GLN A 44 -6.06 19.53 2.77
C GLN A 44 -7.12 18.46 2.46
N ARG A 45 -8.40 18.73 2.78
CA ARG A 45 -9.50 17.80 2.46
C ARG A 45 -9.61 17.51 0.96
N LEU A 46 -9.47 18.54 0.13
CA LEU A 46 -9.48 18.36 -1.33
C LEU A 46 -8.31 17.49 -1.80
N GLN A 47 -7.13 17.65 -1.21
CA GLN A 47 -5.97 16.80 -1.54
C GLN A 47 -6.21 15.34 -1.16
N GLU A 48 -6.78 15.07 0.02
CA GLU A 48 -7.14 13.72 0.47
C GLU A 48 -8.14 13.05 -0.50
N VAL A 49 -9.21 13.77 -0.85
CA VAL A 49 -10.23 13.28 -1.81
C VAL A 49 -9.61 12.99 -3.19
N LEU A 50 -8.68 13.82 -3.66
CA LEU A 50 -7.98 13.57 -4.93
C LEU A 50 -7.12 12.32 -4.88
N ILE A 51 -6.39 12.09 -3.78
CA ILE A 51 -5.54 10.90 -3.58
C ILE A 51 -6.41 9.64 -3.57
N GLU A 52 -7.50 9.66 -2.79
CA GLU A 52 -8.47 8.57 -2.73
C GLU A 52 -9.07 8.28 -4.11
N ASN A 53 -9.51 9.32 -4.83
CA ASN A 53 -10.13 9.14 -6.15
C ASN A 53 -9.17 8.50 -7.16
N VAL A 54 -7.90 8.91 -7.17
CA VAL A 54 -6.87 8.32 -8.04
C VAL A 54 -6.63 6.85 -7.67
N ARG A 55 -6.61 6.50 -6.38
CA ARG A 55 -6.46 5.11 -5.93
C ARG A 55 -7.66 4.25 -6.32
N LEU A 56 -8.88 4.70 -6.02
CA LEU A 56 -10.11 3.98 -6.34
C LEU A 56 -10.29 3.77 -7.85
N ARG A 57 -9.89 4.75 -8.68
CA ARG A 57 -9.87 4.59 -10.15
C ARG A 57 -8.94 3.46 -10.60
N ARG A 58 -7.72 3.38 -10.05
CA ARG A 58 -6.77 2.31 -10.37
C ARG A 58 -7.30 0.94 -9.96
N MET A 59 -7.88 0.84 -8.75
CA MET A 59 -8.54 -0.38 -8.29
C MET A 59 -9.68 -0.81 -9.21
N LEU A 60 -10.53 0.13 -9.62
CA LEU A 60 -11.64 -0.15 -10.53
C LEU A 60 -11.15 -0.64 -11.89
N GLN A 61 -10.09 -0.03 -12.43
CA GLN A 61 -9.47 -0.46 -13.68
C GLN A 61 -8.92 -1.90 -13.55
N TYR A 62 -8.13 -2.17 -12.51
CA TYR A 62 -7.60 -3.50 -12.24
C TYR A 62 -8.71 -4.56 -12.14
N LYS A 63 -9.80 -4.24 -11.43
CA LYS A 63 -10.97 -5.13 -11.30
C LYS A 63 -11.63 -5.44 -12.64
N ARG A 64 -11.68 -4.48 -13.58
CA ARG A 64 -12.27 -4.68 -14.91
C ARG A 64 -11.39 -5.53 -15.82
N GLU A 65 -10.07 -5.41 -15.69
CA GLU A 65 -9.09 -6.16 -16.51
C GLU A 65 -8.83 -7.57 -15.96
N SER A 66 -9.12 -7.81 -14.67
CA SER A 66 -8.93 -9.11 -14.04
C SER A 66 -9.90 -10.16 -14.56
N LYS A 67 -9.36 -11.34 -14.85
CA LYS A 67 -10.14 -12.55 -15.19
C LYS A 67 -10.70 -13.26 -13.95
N TYR A 68 -10.27 -12.87 -12.77
CA TYR A 68 -10.68 -13.48 -11.50
C TYR A 68 -11.78 -12.66 -10.85
N ARG A 69 -12.68 -13.33 -10.12
CA ARG A 69 -13.61 -12.65 -9.24
C ARG A 69 -12.83 -12.06 -8.06
N LEU A 70 -12.93 -10.74 -7.89
CA LEU A 70 -12.27 -10.00 -6.83
C LEU A 70 -13.29 -9.48 -5.81
N ILE A 71 -13.01 -9.72 -4.53
CA ILE A 71 -13.75 -9.17 -3.39
C ILE A 71 -12.90 -8.04 -2.81
N VAL A 72 -13.47 -6.85 -2.66
CA VAL A 72 -12.78 -5.72 -2.03
C VAL A 72 -12.78 -5.92 -0.52
N GLY A 73 -11.64 -5.72 0.13
CA GLY A 73 -11.52 -5.67 1.58
C GLY A 73 -10.73 -4.44 2.01
N ASN A 74 -11.22 -3.73 3.01
CA ASN A 74 -10.52 -2.60 3.62
C ASN A 74 -9.64 -3.13 4.75
N VAL A 75 -8.40 -2.63 4.81
CA VAL A 75 -7.47 -2.88 5.89
C VAL A 75 -7.93 -2.09 7.12
N ILE A 76 -8.34 -2.81 8.16
CA ILE A 76 -8.84 -2.23 9.41
C ILE A 76 -7.85 -2.35 10.57
N GLY A 77 -6.70 -3.00 10.33
CA GLY A 77 -5.66 -3.10 11.32
C GLY A 77 -4.54 -4.06 10.93
N PHE A 78 -3.58 -4.18 11.83
CA PHE A 78 -2.46 -5.12 11.74
C PHE A 78 -2.66 -6.22 12.78
N GLY A 79 -2.23 -7.44 12.47
CA GLY A 79 -2.23 -8.53 13.43
C GLY A 79 -1.21 -8.30 14.55
N GLN A 80 -1.58 -8.69 15.76
CA GLN A 80 -0.77 -8.48 16.98
C GLN A 80 0.23 -9.62 17.26
N GLU A 81 0.23 -10.67 16.44
CA GLU A 81 1.10 -11.83 16.62
C GLU A 81 2.56 -11.47 16.29
N ARG A 82 3.48 -11.75 17.23
CA ARG A 82 4.92 -11.45 17.03
C ARG A 82 5.58 -12.33 15.96
N THR A 83 5.08 -13.55 15.79
CA THR A 83 5.65 -14.56 14.88
C THR A 83 5.14 -14.43 13.46
N VAL A 84 3.93 -13.87 13.28
CA VAL A 84 3.27 -13.75 11.98
C VAL A 84 2.85 -12.31 11.73
N ARG A 85 3.46 -11.68 10.74
CA ARG A 85 3.04 -10.39 10.23
C ARG A 85 1.79 -10.56 9.38
N SER A 86 0.73 -9.85 9.78
CA SER A 86 -0.56 -9.96 9.12
C SER A 86 -1.33 -8.64 9.08
N LEU A 87 -2.28 -8.56 8.14
CA LEU A 87 -3.27 -7.48 8.04
C LEU A 87 -4.66 -8.04 8.35
N ILE A 88 -5.52 -7.20 8.93
CA ILE A 88 -6.92 -7.55 9.18
C ILE A 88 -7.80 -6.83 8.18
N LEU A 89 -8.67 -7.58 7.51
CA LEU A 89 -9.65 -7.05 6.55
C LEU A 89 -11.05 -7.08 7.14
N ASN A 90 -11.90 -6.12 6.74
CA ASN A 90 -13.33 -6.05 7.09
C ASN A 90 -14.24 -6.97 6.27
N VAL A 91 -13.69 -8.04 5.68
CA VAL A 91 -14.43 -9.06 4.93
C VAL A 91 -14.10 -10.44 5.46
N GLY A 92 -15.10 -11.31 5.48
CA GLY A 92 -15.05 -12.61 6.16
C GLY A 92 -15.70 -13.75 5.39
N THR A 93 -15.99 -14.84 6.09
CA THR A 93 -16.59 -16.05 5.49
C THR A 93 -17.97 -15.78 4.90
N LYS A 94 -18.73 -14.80 5.43
CA LYS A 94 -20.01 -14.38 4.85
C LYS A 94 -19.87 -13.73 3.48
N ASP A 95 -18.71 -13.14 3.18
CA ASP A 95 -18.39 -12.57 1.88
C ASP A 95 -17.81 -13.62 0.91
N GLY A 96 -17.65 -14.87 1.37
CA GLY A 96 -17.07 -15.96 0.61
C GLY A 96 -15.55 -16.08 0.74
N ILE A 97 -14.93 -15.38 1.70
CA ILE A 97 -13.49 -15.44 1.95
C ILE A 97 -13.12 -16.80 2.55
N LYS A 98 -12.13 -17.47 1.96
CA LYS A 98 -11.59 -18.74 2.43
C LYS A 98 -10.08 -18.66 2.67
N LYS A 99 -9.57 -19.56 3.52
CA LYS A 99 -8.13 -19.76 3.72
C LYS A 99 -7.42 -20.01 2.39
N ASN A 100 -6.18 -19.52 2.27
CA ASN A 100 -5.32 -19.59 1.10
C ASN A 100 -5.80 -18.82 -0.14
N MET A 101 -6.89 -18.04 -0.08
CA MET A 101 -7.19 -17.11 -1.17
C MET A 101 -6.08 -16.05 -1.29
N PRO A 102 -5.57 -15.77 -2.49
CA PRO A 102 -4.59 -14.71 -2.71
C PRO A 102 -5.17 -13.33 -2.40
N VAL A 103 -4.32 -12.46 -1.86
CA VAL A 103 -4.63 -11.05 -1.62
C VAL A 103 -3.70 -10.19 -2.46
N VAL A 104 -4.27 -9.28 -3.25
CA VAL A 104 -3.56 -8.46 -4.24
C VAL A 104 -4.04 -7.01 -4.21
N THR A 105 -3.23 -6.10 -4.73
CA THR A 105 -3.64 -4.74 -5.12
C THR A 105 -3.51 -4.55 -6.63
N ASP A 106 -3.82 -3.35 -7.13
CA ASP A 106 -3.51 -2.94 -8.50
C ASP A 106 -1.99 -2.98 -8.80
N ALA A 107 -1.15 -2.83 -7.76
CA ALA A 107 0.30 -2.81 -7.90
C ALA A 107 0.94 -4.22 -7.88
N GLY A 108 0.40 -5.15 -7.08
CA GLY A 108 0.98 -6.49 -6.97
C GLY A 108 0.43 -7.37 -5.84
N LEU A 109 1.16 -8.44 -5.55
CA LEU A 109 0.82 -9.44 -4.55
C LEU A 109 1.04 -8.88 -3.13
N VAL A 110 0.03 -8.98 -2.28
CA VAL A 110 0.11 -8.64 -0.85
C VAL A 110 0.44 -9.87 -0.02
N GLY A 111 -0.21 -11.00 -0.32
CA GLY A 111 -0.11 -12.20 0.49
C GLY A 111 -1.27 -13.17 0.27
N LYS A 112 -1.67 -13.90 1.32
CA LYS A 112 -2.80 -14.84 1.29
C LYS A 112 -3.63 -14.79 2.56
N ILE A 113 -4.90 -15.20 2.49
CA ILE A 113 -5.74 -15.38 3.67
C ILE A 113 -5.17 -16.49 4.55
N LEU A 114 -4.81 -16.14 5.78
CA LEU A 114 -4.34 -17.07 6.81
C LEU A 114 -5.53 -17.79 7.47
N TYR A 115 -6.52 -17.01 7.89
CA TYR A 115 -7.80 -17.48 8.42
C TYR A 115 -8.89 -16.44 8.19
N SER A 116 -10.15 -16.86 8.26
CA SER A 116 -11.32 -15.99 8.10
C SER A 116 -12.37 -16.31 9.16
N ALA A 117 -12.88 -15.26 9.80
CA ALA A 117 -14.05 -15.28 10.67
C ALA A 117 -15.25 -14.68 9.91
N SER A 118 -16.41 -14.59 10.57
CA SER A 118 -17.68 -14.21 9.91
C SER A 118 -17.65 -12.89 9.12
N HIS A 119 -17.03 -11.85 9.67
CA HIS A 119 -16.99 -10.49 9.08
C HIS A 119 -15.58 -9.92 8.96
N GLN A 120 -14.56 -10.72 9.24
CA GLN A 120 -13.17 -10.28 9.18
C GLN A 120 -12.26 -11.43 8.78
N SER A 121 -11.10 -11.10 8.21
CA SER A 121 -10.09 -12.09 7.85
C SER A 121 -8.70 -11.56 8.12
N ALA A 122 -7.76 -12.48 8.39
CA ALA A 122 -6.36 -12.17 8.56
C ALA A 122 -5.58 -12.58 7.32
N VAL A 123 -4.75 -11.69 6.82
CA VAL A 123 -3.88 -11.89 5.65
C VAL A 123 -2.45 -12.08 6.13
N GLN A 124 -1.81 -13.20 5.81
CA GLN A 124 -0.37 -13.32 5.94
C GLN A 124 0.28 -12.56 4.78
N ILE A 125 1.07 -11.53 5.08
CA ILE A 125 1.71 -10.67 4.07
C ILE A 125 3.04 -11.24 3.56
N LEU A 126 3.52 -10.77 2.41
CA LEU A 126 4.83 -11.17 1.86
C LEU A 126 6.01 -10.82 2.77
N MET A 127 5.91 -9.72 3.53
CA MET A 127 6.93 -9.31 4.50
C MET A 127 6.76 -10.06 5.83
N ASP A 128 6.56 -11.37 5.76
CA ASP A 128 6.49 -12.30 6.87
C ASP A 128 7.57 -13.37 6.67
N ARG A 129 8.31 -13.73 7.72
CA ARG A 129 9.43 -14.69 7.59
C ARG A 129 8.97 -16.10 7.20
N ASN A 130 7.71 -16.43 7.46
CA ASN A 130 7.10 -17.71 7.12
C ASN A 130 6.30 -17.65 5.80
N ALA A 131 6.24 -16.49 5.14
CA ALA A 131 5.63 -16.37 3.83
C ALA A 131 6.60 -16.83 2.75
N MET A 132 6.17 -17.80 1.96
CA MET A 132 6.90 -18.30 0.80
C MET A 132 5.99 -18.26 -0.42
N VAL A 133 6.52 -17.75 -1.54
CA VAL A 133 5.80 -17.65 -2.80
C VAL A 133 6.66 -18.22 -3.92
N SER A 134 6.13 -19.19 -4.66
CA SER A 134 6.79 -19.64 -5.88
C SER A 134 6.70 -18.54 -6.93
N ALA A 135 7.86 -18.06 -7.34
CA ALA A 135 8.02 -16.90 -8.20
C ALA A 135 8.77 -17.28 -9.47
N ARG A 136 8.61 -16.46 -10.50
CA ARG A 136 9.23 -16.66 -11.79
C ARG A 136 9.72 -15.32 -12.32
N LEU A 137 10.95 -15.33 -12.82
CA LEU A 137 11.53 -14.22 -13.57
C LEU A 137 10.82 -14.05 -14.92
N GLN A 138 10.55 -12.81 -15.31
CA GLN A 138 9.74 -12.54 -16.48
C GLN A 138 10.43 -12.96 -17.79
N MET A 139 11.72 -12.68 -17.93
CA MET A 139 12.50 -12.89 -19.15
C MET A 139 12.99 -14.34 -19.23
N SER A 140 13.80 -14.77 -18.27
CA SER A 140 14.39 -16.12 -18.27
C SER A 140 13.38 -17.23 -18.03
N ARG A 141 12.19 -16.88 -17.52
CA ARG A 141 11.15 -17.83 -17.07
C ARG A 141 11.63 -18.78 -15.96
N GLN A 142 12.82 -18.55 -15.39
CA GLN A 142 13.35 -19.36 -14.30
C GLN A 142 12.49 -19.19 -13.05
N VAL A 143 12.23 -20.30 -12.38
CA VAL A 143 11.44 -20.35 -11.15
C VAL A 143 12.38 -20.34 -9.95
N GLY A 144 11.99 -19.56 -8.94
CA GLY A 144 12.59 -19.55 -7.62
C GLY A 144 11.52 -19.41 -6.54
N VAL A 145 11.97 -19.10 -5.33
CA VAL A 145 11.09 -18.90 -4.16
C VAL A 145 11.36 -17.53 -3.56
N ILE A 146 10.31 -16.71 -3.47
CA ILE A 146 10.33 -15.46 -2.73
C ILE A 146 10.14 -15.76 -1.25
N GLY A 147 11.01 -15.16 -0.43
CA GLY A 147 10.88 -15.07 1.02
C GLY A 147 11.30 -13.69 1.51
N TRP A 148 11.33 -13.52 2.83
CA TRP A 148 11.69 -12.26 3.47
C TRP A 148 12.56 -12.47 4.70
N SER A 149 13.76 -11.88 4.70
CA SER A 149 14.76 -12.00 5.78
C SER A 149 14.67 -10.91 6.87
N GLY A 150 13.77 -9.94 6.77
CA GLY A 150 13.60 -8.89 7.78
C GLY A 150 13.96 -7.47 7.33
N ASN A 151 14.29 -7.27 6.06
CA ASN A 151 14.78 -6.00 5.52
C ASN A 151 13.72 -5.29 4.65
N PHE A 152 14.07 -4.21 3.95
CA PHE A 152 13.15 -3.56 2.99
C PHE A 152 12.97 -4.34 1.68
N TRP A 153 13.79 -5.35 1.45
CA TRP A 153 13.84 -6.16 0.23
C TRP A 153 13.23 -7.55 0.48
N LEU A 154 12.65 -8.12 -0.57
CA LEU A 154 12.35 -9.55 -0.63
C LEU A 154 13.58 -10.29 -1.17
N ASP A 155 13.72 -11.56 -0.80
CA ASP A 155 14.79 -12.44 -1.26
C ASP A 155 14.22 -13.45 -2.26
N LEU A 156 14.76 -13.48 -3.49
CA LEU A 156 14.44 -14.48 -4.50
C LEU A 156 15.53 -15.56 -4.49
N ASN A 157 15.17 -16.73 -3.98
CA ASN A 157 16.09 -17.84 -3.75
C ASN A 157 15.94 -18.93 -4.82
N TYR A 158 16.95 -19.81 -4.89
CA TYR A 158 16.99 -20.99 -5.75
C TYR A 158 17.04 -20.71 -7.25
N ILE A 159 17.61 -19.57 -7.64
CA ILE A 159 17.93 -19.29 -9.04
C ILE A 159 19.37 -19.75 -9.30
N PRO A 160 19.61 -20.69 -10.23
CA PRO A 160 20.97 -21.13 -10.58
C PRO A 160 21.85 -19.97 -11.03
N LYS A 161 23.15 -20.02 -10.73
CA LYS A 161 24.09 -18.93 -11.04
C LYS A 161 24.38 -18.73 -12.53
N ASP A 162 24.13 -19.74 -13.36
CA ASP A 162 24.28 -19.71 -14.81
C ASP A 162 23.08 -19.05 -15.51
N VAL A 163 21.98 -18.82 -14.79
CA VAL A 163 20.83 -18.07 -15.33
C VAL A 163 21.14 -16.58 -15.32
N PRO A 164 21.12 -15.90 -16.48
CA PRO A 164 21.29 -14.45 -16.51
C PRO A 164 20.09 -13.76 -15.85
N VAL A 165 20.36 -12.87 -14.90
CA VAL A 165 19.36 -12.06 -14.21
C VAL A 165 19.88 -10.62 -14.12
N GLU A 166 19.06 -9.67 -14.53
CA GLU A 166 19.43 -8.25 -14.55
C GLU A 166 18.56 -7.43 -13.59
N PRO A 167 19.15 -6.43 -12.89
CA PRO A 167 18.38 -5.40 -12.19
C PRO A 167 17.36 -4.74 -13.13
N GLY A 168 16.13 -4.55 -12.64
CA GLY A 168 15.01 -4.06 -13.43
C GLY A 168 14.09 -5.16 -13.96
N GLU A 169 14.49 -6.43 -13.91
CA GLU A 169 13.63 -7.54 -14.32
C GLU A 169 12.41 -7.71 -13.40
N GLN A 170 11.25 -8.00 -13.99
CA GLN A 170 10.03 -8.24 -13.23
C GLN A 170 10.00 -9.65 -12.62
N VAL A 171 9.54 -9.72 -11.38
CA VAL A 171 9.31 -10.97 -10.66
C VAL A 171 7.81 -11.17 -10.48
N LEU A 172 7.30 -12.29 -10.99
CA LEU A 172 5.88 -12.64 -11.02
C LEU A 172 5.63 -13.93 -10.24
N THR A 173 4.39 -14.20 -9.82
CA THR A 173 4.02 -15.53 -9.32
C THR A 173 4.16 -16.58 -10.44
N SER A 174 4.71 -17.75 -10.10
CA SER A 174 4.97 -18.82 -11.08
C SER A 174 3.72 -19.60 -11.46
N GLY A 175 2.73 -19.68 -10.56
CA GLY A 175 1.57 -20.57 -10.68
C GLY A 175 1.81 -22.01 -10.22
N LEU A 176 3.02 -22.35 -9.77
CA LEU A 176 3.33 -23.72 -9.31
C LEU A 176 2.76 -24.03 -7.93
N SER A 177 2.57 -23.00 -7.10
CA SER A 177 1.77 -23.15 -5.90
C SER A 177 0.29 -23.20 -6.28
N GLN A 178 -0.48 -24.11 -5.70
CA GLN A 178 -1.95 -24.14 -5.85
C GLN A 178 -2.66 -22.92 -5.21
N ILE A 179 -1.91 -22.04 -4.55
CA ILE A 179 -2.40 -20.85 -3.85
C ILE A 179 -2.44 -19.67 -4.81
N TYR A 180 -1.29 -19.31 -5.40
CA TYR A 180 -1.15 -18.13 -6.24
C TYR A 180 -1.26 -18.48 -7.73
N PRO A 181 -2.25 -17.94 -8.46
CA PRO A 181 -2.27 -18.02 -9.92
C PRO A 181 -1.01 -17.42 -10.55
N PRO A 182 -0.61 -17.87 -11.74
CA PRO A 182 0.57 -17.33 -12.42
C PRO A 182 0.35 -15.87 -12.88
N GLY A 183 1.43 -15.08 -12.87
CA GLY A 183 1.45 -13.76 -13.51
C GLY A 183 1.08 -12.57 -12.62
N ILE A 184 0.91 -12.75 -11.31
CA ILE A 184 0.72 -11.65 -10.37
C ILE A 184 2.08 -11.04 -10.07
N LYS A 185 2.21 -9.71 -10.22
CA LYS A 185 3.46 -9.00 -9.94
C LYS A 185 3.81 -9.07 -8.46
N ILE A 186 5.04 -9.46 -8.15
CA ILE A 186 5.59 -9.45 -6.78
C ILE A 186 6.48 -8.22 -6.61
N GLY A 187 7.32 -7.94 -7.60
CA GLY A 187 8.35 -6.92 -7.49
C GLY A 187 9.24 -6.81 -8.71
N VAL A 188 10.36 -6.15 -8.51
CA VAL A 188 11.39 -5.93 -9.54
C VAL A 188 12.76 -6.25 -8.94
N VAL A 189 13.60 -6.97 -9.68
CA VAL A 189 14.98 -7.26 -9.28
C VAL A 189 15.73 -5.95 -9.04
N GLY A 190 16.32 -5.81 -7.86
CA GLY A 190 17.14 -4.64 -7.50
C GLY A 190 18.63 -4.95 -7.47
N GLU A 191 19.01 -6.00 -6.75
CA GLU A 191 20.41 -6.42 -6.63
C GLU A 191 20.53 -7.90 -6.96
N VAL A 192 21.60 -8.25 -7.67
CA VAL A 192 21.99 -9.63 -7.98
C VAL A 192 23.42 -9.82 -7.52
N LYS A 193 23.66 -10.84 -6.71
CA LYS A 193 25.00 -11.24 -6.26
C LYS A 193 25.18 -12.72 -6.53
N ALA A 194 26.21 -13.07 -7.29
CA ALA A 194 26.65 -14.43 -7.47
C ALA A 194 27.98 -14.61 -6.74
N ASP A 195 28.04 -15.58 -5.83
CA ASP A 195 29.29 -16.02 -5.22
C ASP A 195 29.88 -17.16 -6.06
N GLU A 196 31.20 -17.21 -6.18
CA GLU A 196 31.90 -18.24 -6.95
C GLU A 196 31.64 -19.64 -6.39
N TYR A 197 31.53 -19.75 -5.06
CA TYR A 197 31.35 -21.01 -4.33
C TYR A 197 29.90 -21.44 -4.13
N GLU A 198 28.92 -20.56 -4.39
CA GLU A 198 27.50 -20.89 -4.28
C GLU A 198 26.95 -21.52 -5.57
N LEU A 199 25.94 -22.38 -5.43
CA LEU A 199 25.21 -22.99 -6.56
C LEU A 199 24.11 -22.07 -7.10
N PHE A 200 23.57 -21.22 -6.23
CA PHE A 200 22.49 -20.30 -6.52
C PHE A 200 22.97 -18.87 -6.33
N GLN A 201 22.40 -17.94 -7.11
CA GLN A 201 22.65 -16.52 -6.94
C GLN A 201 21.68 -15.92 -5.91
N GLN A 202 22.16 -14.92 -5.17
CA GLN A 202 21.39 -14.15 -4.20
C GLN A 202 20.76 -12.94 -4.91
N ILE A 203 19.43 -12.95 -5.02
CA ILE A 203 18.69 -11.90 -5.73
C ILE A 203 17.79 -11.17 -4.75
N ARG A 204 17.94 -9.85 -4.67
CA ARG A 204 17.06 -8.97 -3.89
C ARG A 204 16.03 -8.32 -4.79
N VAL A 205 14.77 -8.35 -4.36
CA VAL A 205 13.61 -7.90 -5.12
C VAL A 205 12.95 -6.75 -4.38
N LYS A 206 12.83 -5.61 -5.07
CA LYS A 206 12.06 -4.46 -4.58
C LYS A 206 10.58 -4.82 -4.66
N ASN A 207 9.88 -4.65 -3.55
CA ASN A 207 8.46 -4.93 -3.51
C ASN A 207 7.67 -4.02 -4.45
N ALA A 208 6.69 -4.57 -5.16
CA ALA A 208 5.76 -3.78 -5.97
C ALA A 208 4.71 -3.06 -5.09
N VAL A 209 4.40 -3.64 -3.93
CA VAL A 209 3.41 -3.12 -2.99
C VAL A 209 4.09 -2.35 -1.87
N ASP A 210 3.56 -1.18 -1.55
CA ASP A 210 3.93 -0.43 -0.35
C ASP A 210 3.05 -0.86 0.83
N PHE A 211 3.59 -1.74 1.66
CA PHE A 211 2.88 -2.33 2.80
C PHE A 211 2.61 -1.34 3.94
N ASN A 212 3.26 -0.18 3.97
CA ASN A 212 3.03 0.82 5.02
C ASN A 212 1.77 1.64 4.77
N ASN A 213 1.31 1.73 3.52
CA ASN A 213 0.20 2.58 3.09
C ASN A 213 -0.92 1.77 2.42
N LEU A 214 -1.13 0.53 2.87
CA LEU A 214 -2.22 -0.33 2.37
C LEU A 214 -3.55 0.04 3.03
N GLU A 215 -4.49 0.56 2.24
CA GLU A 215 -5.83 0.91 2.70
C GLU A 215 -6.89 -0.09 2.22
N GLU A 216 -6.90 -0.42 0.93
CA GLU A 216 -7.79 -1.45 0.37
C GLU A 216 -7.02 -2.48 -0.45
N VAL A 217 -7.54 -3.70 -0.42
CA VAL A 217 -7.00 -4.84 -1.16
C VAL A 217 -8.12 -5.60 -1.85
N PHE A 218 -7.73 -6.45 -2.79
CA PHE A 218 -8.61 -7.45 -3.38
C PHE A 218 -8.27 -8.83 -2.86
N VAL A 219 -9.28 -9.55 -2.40
CA VAL A 219 -9.20 -11.00 -2.20
C VAL A 219 -9.65 -11.67 -3.49
N MET A 220 -8.74 -12.45 -4.06
CA MET A 220 -8.95 -13.14 -5.33
C MET A 220 -9.61 -14.49 -5.08
N VAL A 221 -10.81 -14.66 -5.62
CA VAL A 221 -11.52 -15.94 -5.58
C VAL A 221 -10.93 -16.85 -6.65
N THR A 222 -10.11 -17.81 -6.22
CA THR A 222 -9.60 -18.87 -7.07
C THR A 222 -10.54 -20.09 -7.00
N PRO A 223 -10.76 -20.82 -8.10
CA PRO A 223 -11.46 -22.11 -8.06
C PRO A 223 -10.75 -23.06 -7.08
N ASP A 224 -11.50 -23.76 -6.23
CA ASP A 224 -10.95 -24.66 -5.20
C ASP A 224 -9.98 -25.67 -5.86
N SER A 225 -8.72 -25.68 -5.43
CA SER A 225 -7.65 -26.57 -5.93
C SER A 225 -7.76 -28.02 -5.43
N VAL A 226 -8.93 -28.44 -4.95
CA VAL A 226 -9.18 -29.80 -4.43
C VAL A 226 -9.62 -30.74 -5.55
N ARG A 227 -8.77 -31.02 -6.54
CA ARG A 227 -8.93 -32.14 -7.49
C ARG A 227 -7.58 -32.63 -8.05
N THR A 228 -6.71 -33.21 -7.22
CA THR A 228 -5.62 -34.09 -7.72
C THR A 228 -5.16 -35.17 -6.73
N ARG A 229 -6.03 -35.64 -5.83
CA ARG A 229 -5.83 -36.94 -5.15
C ARG A 229 -6.94 -37.89 -5.58
N GLY A 230 -6.56 -38.91 -6.34
CA GLY A 230 -7.41 -39.80 -7.10
C GLY A 230 -6.98 -39.68 -8.56
N VAL A 231 -6.02 -40.44 -9.06
CA VAL A 231 -5.92 -41.91 -8.99
C VAL A 231 -4.44 -42.32 -8.96
N VAL A 232 -4.00 -42.92 -7.86
CA VAL A 232 -2.96 -43.98 -7.85
C VAL A 232 -3.38 -44.95 -6.76
N SER A 233 -4.21 -45.93 -7.11
CA SER A 233 -4.35 -47.20 -6.39
C SER A 233 -5.04 -48.19 -7.32
N GLU A 234 -4.31 -49.27 -7.62
CA GLU A 234 -4.73 -50.55 -8.24
C GLU A 234 -5.04 -50.57 -9.75
#